data_AF-A0A2Z3GU32-F1
#
_entry.id   AF-A0A2Z3GU32-F1
#
_cell.length_a   1.000
_cell.length_b   1.000
_cell.length_c   1.000
_cell.angle_alpha   90.00
_cell.angle_beta   90.00
_cell.angle_gamma   90.00
#
_symmetry.space_group_name_H-M   'P 1'
#
loop_
_entity.id
_entity.type
_entity.pdbx_description
1 polymer ?
#
loop_
_entity_poly.entity_id
_entity_poly.type
_entity_poly.pdbx_seq_one_letter_code
_entity_poly.pdbx_strand_id
1 'polypeptide(L)'
;MCRAAGPDLPSDGAIQRFHLLRGQAFASSTYERFAGGPARERRPDAAPGPGGPGPVAGLSGGAARRDTGRNKPRLGRRRRPGPEPHEYVAGGRAPGVGAQKKSIHAAERDTERVVALRRLFLEAIQPEDVTRFVFVDETSINLTYCRRYGRAPAGQRLDQAVPLHSGPNVTLLAALTPDGLGALLSVNGAVNGAVNGDVFAAYLDQVLGPTLRPGDVVVLDNLSVHKVDGLDDIVRKYGARLRYLPPYSPDFNPIELAFSKLKTWLRTAKARTRDLLEEAIRAAAEWVTEQDAKNWFDHCGYHVQ
;
A
#
# COMPACT_ATOMS: atom_id res chain seq x y z
N MET A 1 -24.60 35.46 -1.91
CA MET A 1 -25.54 34.72 -1.04
C MET A 1 -24.93 33.38 -0.72
N CYS A 2 -24.82 33.07 0.58
CA CYS A 2 -24.44 31.82 1.26
C CYS A 2 -23.33 30.94 0.64
N ARG A 3 -22.12 31.03 1.19
CA ARG A 3 -21.10 29.96 1.12
C ARG A 3 -21.65 28.75 1.89
N ALA A 4 -21.93 27.65 1.21
CA ALA A 4 -22.04 26.36 1.90
C ALA A 4 -20.63 25.96 2.32
N ALA A 5 -20.39 25.87 3.63
CA ALA A 5 -19.19 25.22 4.15
C ALA A 5 -19.29 23.73 3.81
N GLY A 6 -18.27 23.17 3.15
CA GLY A 6 -18.15 21.72 3.00
C GLY A 6 -18.04 21.06 4.39
N PRO A 7 -18.25 19.73 4.48
CA PRO A 7 -18.09 19.04 5.75
C PRO A 7 -16.67 19.25 6.28
N ASP A 8 -16.56 19.86 7.45
CA ASP A 8 -15.30 19.97 8.17
C ASP A 8 -14.83 18.57 8.57
N LEU A 9 -13.52 18.34 8.50
CA LEU A 9 -12.93 17.09 8.96
C LEU A 9 -13.24 16.89 10.45
N PRO A 10 -13.59 15.67 10.89
CA PRO A 10 -13.87 15.40 12.30
C PRO A 10 -12.67 15.78 13.18
N SER A 11 -12.90 16.65 14.15
CA SER A 11 -11.88 17.34 14.95
C SER A 11 -11.22 16.49 16.05
N ASP A 12 -11.48 15.18 16.08
CA ASP A 12 -11.11 14.31 17.20
C ASP A 12 -10.00 13.33 16.79
N GLY A 13 -8.75 13.63 17.14
CA GLY A 13 -7.57 12.73 17.24
C GLY A 13 -7.19 11.81 16.06
N ALA A 14 -7.98 11.72 14.99
CA ALA A 14 -7.92 10.68 13.97
C ALA A 14 -7.16 11.09 12.70
N ILE A 15 -6.89 12.38 12.54
CA ILE A 15 -6.34 12.97 11.32
C ILE A 15 -4.96 13.52 11.65
N GLN A 16 -3.92 12.86 11.14
CA GLN A 16 -2.57 13.41 11.18
C GLN A 16 -2.24 14.05 9.83
N ARG A 17 -2.06 15.37 9.90
CA ARG A 17 -1.36 16.27 8.96
C ARG A 17 -1.66 16.15 7.47
N PHE A 18 -2.17 17.25 6.93
CA PHE A 18 -2.17 17.57 5.50
C PHE A 18 -0.75 17.75 4.98
N HIS A 19 -0.43 17.12 3.84
CA HIS A 19 0.82 17.37 3.13
C HIS A 19 0.54 17.58 1.64
N LEU A 20 0.42 18.86 1.26
CA LEU A 20 0.48 19.28 -0.15
C LEU A 20 1.94 19.20 -0.61
N LEU A 21 2.25 18.32 -1.56
CA LEU A 21 3.54 18.30 -2.22
C LEU A 21 3.45 19.09 -3.53
N ARG A 22 3.76 20.40 -3.45
CA ARG A 22 4.68 21.15 -4.33
C ARG A 22 4.61 22.66 -4.02
N GLY A 23 5.75 23.23 -3.62
CA GLY A 23 6.20 24.50 -4.19
C GLY A 23 5.77 25.84 -3.61
N GLN A 24 5.30 25.96 -2.36
CA GLN A 24 5.41 27.23 -1.61
C GLN A 24 5.67 26.96 -0.13
N ALA A 25 6.77 27.53 0.38
CA ALA A 25 7.11 27.52 1.79
C ALA A 25 6.07 28.35 2.56
N PHE A 26 5.38 27.72 3.51
CA PHE A 26 4.75 28.44 4.62
C PHE A 26 5.22 27.81 5.93
N ALA A 27 5.67 28.71 6.81
CA ALA A 27 6.38 28.40 8.05
C ALA A 27 5.61 27.42 8.94
N SER A 28 6.27 26.37 9.40
CA SER A 28 5.78 25.61 10.55
C SER A 28 6.00 26.47 11.80
N SER A 29 4.94 27.07 12.35
CA SER A 29 5.04 27.65 13.69
C SER A 29 5.14 26.51 14.71
N THR A 30 6.32 26.33 15.27
CA THR A 30 6.53 25.62 16.53
C THR A 30 5.75 26.34 17.62
N TYR A 31 4.98 25.60 18.43
CA TYR A 31 4.48 26.15 19.69
C TYR A 31 4.84 25.27 20.89
N GLU A 32 5.02 25.98 22.00
CA GLU A 32 5.85 25.66 23.13
C GLU A 32 5.21 24.68 24.11
N ARG A 33 6.11 24.04 24.86
CA ARG A 33 5.86 23.09 25.92
C ARG A 33 5.42 23.87 27.18
N PHE A 34 4.14 23.79 27.56
CA PHE A 34 3.71 24.20 28.91
C PHE A 34 3.88 23.05 29.90
N ALA A 35 4.44 23.41 31.07
CA ALA A 35 4.75 22.55 32.19
C ALA A 35 3.65 22.53 33.26
N GLY A 36 3.57 21.41 34.02
CA GLY A 36 2.85 21.22 35.28
C GLY A 36 1.44 20.63 35.09
N GLY A 37 1.00 19.51 35.67
CA GLY A 37 1.38 18.60 36.78
C GLY A 37 0.06 17.92 37.25
N PRO A 38 -0.02 17.10 38.32
CA PRO A 38 0.94 16.14 38.85
C PRO A 38 0.52 14.67 38.56
N ALA A 39 1.48 13.76 38.71
CA ALA A 39 1.30 12.33 38.64
C ALA A 39 0.44 11.81 39.82
N ARG A 40 -0.55 10.96 39.53
CA ARG A 40 -1.21 10.14 40.55
C ARG A 40 -0.36 8.89 40.80
N GLU A 41 0.17 8.79 42.01
CA GLU A 41 0.83 7.62 42.57
C GLU A 41 -0.03 6.37 42.42
N ARG A 42 0.55 5.31 41.86
CA ARG A 42 0.04 3.94 42.04
C ARG A 42 0.83 3.29 43.17
N ARG A 43 0.08 2.73 44.12
CA ARG A 43 0.57 1.96 45.27
C ARG A 43 1.40 0.75 44.80
N PRO A 44 2.47 0.38 45.51
CA PRO A 44 3.19 -0.87 45.25
C PRO A 44 2.46 -2.04 45.91
N ASP A 45 2.19 -3.09 45.12
CA ASP A 45 1.77 -4.39 45.64
C ASP A 45 2.99 -5.24 46.06
N ALA A 46 2.72 -6.07 47.06
CA ALA A 46 3.63 -6.67 48.02
C ALA A 46 4.70 -7.65 47.48
N ALA A 47 5.84 -7.67 48.18
CA ALA A 47 6.91 -8.66 48.07
C ALA A 47 6.54 -10.00 48.74
N PRO A 48 7.00 -11.15 48.22
CA PRO A 48 7.09 -12.38 49.00
C PRO A 48 8.47 -12.52 49.66
N GLY A 49 8.47 -12.78 50.98
CA GLY A 49 9.64 -13.09 51.80
C GLY A 49 10.12 -14.54 51.70
N PRO A 50 11.19 -14.92 52.43
CA PRO A 50 12.21 -15.85 51.95
C PRO A 50 12.06 -17.29 52.43
N GLY A 51 12.52 -18.24 51.62
CA GLY A 51 12.79 -19.63 52.03
C GLY A 51 13.89 -20.24 51.15
N GLY A 52 15.05 -20.52 51.72
CA GLY A 52 16.09 -21.39 51.13
C GLY A 52 16.29 -22.65 52.00
N PRO A 53 17.35 -23.47 51.81
CA PRO A 53 18.07 -23.80 50.57
C PRO A 53 18.28 -25.33 50.34
N GLY A 54 18.57 -25.72 49.09
CA GLY A 54 19.40 -26.89 48.70
C GLY A 54 18.69 -28.22 48.35
N PRO A 55 19.33 -29.15 47.61
CA PRO A 55 20.72 -29.15 47.13
C PRO A 55 20.90 -29.21 45.60
N VAL A 56 22.12 -28.89 45.21
CA VAL A 56 22.74 -29.02 43.88
C VAL A 56 23.08 -30.48 43.55
N ALA A 57 22.86 -30.88 42.30
CA ALA A 57 23.66 -31.90 41.61
C ALA A 57 23.55 -31.66 40.09
N GLY A 58 24.70 -31.40 39.46
CA GLY A 58 24.81 -31.34 38.00
C GLY A 58 24.68 -32.72 37.37
N LEU A 59 24.51 -32.74 36.05
CA LEU A 59 25.22 -33.61 35.12
C LEU A 59 24.84 -33.22 33.67
N SER A 60 25.90 -33.08 32.88
CA SER A 60 25.97 -33.03 31.42
C SER A 60 25.19 -34.13 30.69
N GLY A 61 24.75 -33.86 29.45
CA GLY A 61 24.46 -34.92 28.48
C GLY A 61 23.39 -34.55 27.47
N GLY A 62 23.78 -34.40 26.20
CA GLY A 62 22.85 -34.11 25.10
C GLY A 62 21.94 -35.29 24.77
N ALA A 63 20.86 -34.99 24.04
CA ALA A 63 20.28 -35.89 23.04
C ALA A 63 19.26 -35.12 22.20
N ALA A 64 19.61 -34.94 20.93
CA ALA A 64 18.66 -34.64 19.87
C ALA A 64 17.61 -35.76 19.81
N ARG A 65 16.32 -35.40 19.90
CA ARG A 65 15.23 -36.33 19.58
C ARG A 65 15.02 -36.33 18.07
N ARG A 66 15.45 -37.42 17.43
CA ARG A 66 14.97 -37.87 16.12
C ARG A 66 13.86 -38.90 16.35
N ASP A 67 12.84 -38.83 15.52
CA ASP A 67 12.19 -39.97 14.84
C ASP A 67 10.97 -39.45 14.05
N THR A 68 10.53 -39.98 12.91
CA THR A 68 11.03 -40.88 11.86
C THR A 68 10.01 -40.82 10.72
N GLY A 69 10.45 -41.08 9.48
CA GLY A 69 9.59 -41.41 8.33
C GLY A 69 9.34 -40.23 7.39
N ARG A 70 9.75 -40.21 6.12
CA ARG A 70 9.90 -41.32 5.17
C ARG A 70 11.01 -40.98 4.18
N ASN A 71 12.04 -41.83 4.13
CA ASN A 71 13.12 -41.79 3.18
C ASN A 71 12.83 -42.81 2.06
N LYS A 72 13.15 -42.49 0.80
CA LYS A 72 13.58 -43.51 -0.19
C LYS A 72 14.76 -42.95 -1.00
N PRO A 73 15.88 -43.71 -1.11
CA PRO A 73 17.13 -43.22 -1.67
C PRO A 73 17.15 -43.37 -3.20
N ARG A 74 17.82 -42.44 -3.89
CA ARG A 74 18.34 -42.72 -5.25
C ARG A 74 19.83 -43.02 -5.14
N LEU A 75 20.18 -44.23 -5.57
CA LEU A 75 21.54 -44.76 -5.62
C LEU A 75 22.51 -43.82 -6.32
N GLY A 76 23.72 -43.72 -5.77
CA GLY A 76 24.84 -43.00 -6.36
C GLY A 76 25.18 -43.51 -7.75
N ARG A 77 25.34 -42.58 -8.70
CA ARG A 77 26.05 -42.83 -9.95
C ARG A 77 27.45 -42.22 -9.86
N ARG A 78 28.45 -43.07 -10.12
CA ARG A 78 29.87 -42.71 -10.26
C ARG A 78 30.04 -41.61 -11.32
N ARG A 79 30.87 -40.60 -11.02
CA ARG A 79 31.35 -39.60 -12.01
C ARG A 79 32.08 -40.34 -13.15
N ARG A 80 31.71 -40.05 -14.39
CA ARG A 80 32.51 -40.36 -15.59
C ARG A 80 33.17 -39.07 -16.10
N PRO A 81 34.36 -39.13 -16.73
CA PRO A 81 35.07 -37.95 -17.22
C PRO A 81 34.32 -37.32 -18.40
N GLY A 82 34.41 -36.00 -18.53
CA GLY A 82 33.71 -35.22 -19.57
C GLY A 82 34.35 -35.36 -20.96
N PRO A 83 33.59 -35.11 -22.03
CA PRO A 83 34.16 -34.83 -23.35
C PRO A 83 34.49 -33.34 -23.52
N GLU A 84 35.58 -33.10 -24.25
CA GLU A 84 36.16 -31.83 -24.71
C GLU A 84 35.18 -30.96 -25.55
N PRO A 85 35.46 -29.65 -25.73
CA PRO A 85 34.45 -28.64 -26.05
C PRO A 85 34.03 -28.68 -27.53
N HIS A 86 32.75 -28.95 -27.76
CA HIS A 86 32.10 -28.66 -29.04
C HIS A 86 31.51 -27.24 -29.00
N GLU A 87 31.84 -26.46 -30.03
CA GLU A 87 31.39 -25.09 -30.28
C GLU A 87 29.87 -24.94 -30.06
N TYR A 88 29.49 -24.15 -29.06
CA TYR A 88 28.12 -23.71 -28.86
C TYR A 88 27.81 -22.61 -29.88
N VAL A 89 27.27 -22.99 -31.04
CA VAL A 89 26.50 -22.05 -31.85
C VAL A 89 25.21 -21.78 -31.06
N ALA A 90 25.04 -20.55 -30.57
CA ALA A 90 23.87 -20.13 -29.82
C ALA A 90 22.61 -20.16 -30.72
N GLY A 91 21.98 -21.33 -30.81
CA GLY A 91 20.65 -21.46 -31.36
C GLY A 91 19.66 -20.72 -30.46
N GLY A 92 18.98 -19.72 -31.01
CA GLY A 92 17.90 -19.00 -30.33
C GLY A 92 16.88 -19.99 -29.78
N ARG A 93 16.70 -19.98 -28.46
CA ARG A 93 15.73 -20.85 -27.79
C ARG A 93 14.33 -20.43 -28.23
N ALA A 94 13.65 -21.29 -28.98
CA ALA A 94 12.22 -21.13 -29.25
C ALA A 94 11.46 -20.98 -27.92
N PRO A 95 10.41 -20.14 -27.84
CA PRO A 95 9.65 -19.95 -26.61
C PRO A 95 8.96 -21.27 -26.23
N GLY A 96 9.59 -22.01 -25.32
CA GLY A 96 9.02 -23.24 -24.77
C GLY A 96 7.84 -22.92 -23.86
N VAL A 97 6.85 -23.82 -23.85
CA VAL A 97 5.71 -23.76 -22.94
C VAL A 97 6.21 -24.01 -21.51
N GLY A 98 6.60 -22.95 -20.82
CA GLY A 98 7.01 -22.96 -19.41
C GLY A 98 5.82 -22.68 -18.48
N ALA A 99 5.94 -23.07 -17.21
CA ALA A 99 4.96 -22.68 -16.20
C ALA A 99 4.92 -21.14 -16.09
N GLN A 100 3.76 -20.55 -16.40
CA GLN A 100 3.52 -19.11 -16.24
C GLN A 100 2.67 -18.84 -15.01
N LYS A 101 2.88 -17.68 -14.38
CA LYS A 101 2.02 -17.20 -13.31
C LYS A 101 0.66 -16.85 -13.91
N LYS A 102 -0.43 -17.37 -13.33
CA LYS A 102 -1.79 -17.01 -13.74
C LYS A 102 -2.09 -15.55 -13.37
N SER A 103 -2.70 -14.82 -14.30
CA SER A 103 -3.44 -13.60 -14.01
C SER A 103 -4.84 -14.01 -13.52
N ILE A 104 -5.26 -13.48 -12.38
CA ILE A 104 -6.53 -13.83 -11.74
C ILE A 104 -7.39 -12.56 -11.72
N HIS A 105 -8.65 -12.66 -12.11
CA HIS A 105 -9.67 -11.62 -11.99
C HIS A 105 -10.97 -12.20 -11.43
N ALA A 106 -11.85 -11.33 -10.95
CA ALA A 106 -13.15 -11.72 -10.39
C ALA A 106 -14.07 -12.28 -11.49
N ALA A 107 -14.74 -13.40 -11.27
CA ALA A 107 -15.61 -14.02 -12.28
C ALA A 107 -16.79 -13.12 -12.66
N GLU A 108 -17.24 -12.28 -11.73
CA GLU A 108 -18.31 -11.28 -11.91
C GLU A 108 -17.97 -10.27 -13.02
N ARG A 109 -16.68 -10.05 -13.28
CA ARG A 109 -16.20 -9.21 -14.39
C ARG A 109 -16.62 -9.75 -15.76
N ASP A 110 -16.77 -11.07 -15.88
CA ASP A 110 -17.07 -11.74 -17.15
C ASP A 110 -18.58 -11.87 -17.42
N THR A 111 -19.42 -11.33 -16.52
CA THR A 111 -20.86 -11.20 -16.80
C THR A 111 -21.10 -10.26 -17.98
N GLU A 112 -22.09 -10.56 -18.83
CA GLU A 112 -22.41 -9.76 -20.01
C GLU A 112 -22.60 -8.27 -19.69
N ARG A 113 -23.25 -7.99 -18.56
CA ARG A 113 -23.44 -6.64 -18.03
C ARG A 113 -22.11 -5.93 -17.79
N VAL A 114 -21.17 -6.55 -17.06
CA VAL A 114 -19.89 -5.89 -16.72
C VAL A 114 -19.00 -5.77 -17.96
N VAL A 115 -19.00 -6.76 -18.85
CA VAL A 115 -18.30 -6.68 -20.14
C VAL A 115 -18.81 -5.49 -20.97
N ALA A 116 -20.14 -5.29 -21.06
CA ALA A 116 -20.73 -4.16 -21.75
C ALA A 116 -20.36 -2.82 -21.09
N LEU A 117 -20.43 -2.72 -19.77
CA LEU A 117 -20.01 -1.51 -19.03
C LEU A 117 -18.53 -1.17 -19.25
N ARG A 118 -17.66 -2.18 -19.29
CA ARG A 118 -16.23 -2.01 -19.57
C ARG A 118 -15.99 -1.51 -20.99
N ARG A 119 -16.73 -2.03 -21.98
CA ARG A 119 -16.65 -1.54 -23.36
C ARG A 119 -17.07 -0.08 -23.46
N LEU A 120 -18.22 0.27 -22.89
CA LEU A 120 -18.72 1.65 -22.88
C LEU A 120 -17.75 2.61 -22.20
N PHE A 121 -17.11 2.17 -21.11
CA PHE A 121 -16.06 2.95 -20.45
C PHE A 121 -14.88 3.22 -21.39
N LEU A 122 -14.36 2.19 -22.07
CA LEU A 122 -13.26 2.33 -23.02
C LEU A 122 -13.60 3.27 -24.18
N GLU A 123 -14.81 3.14 -24.74
CA GLU A 123 -15.31 4.04 -25.79
C GLU A 123 -15.39 5.49 -25.30
N ALA A 124 -15.83 5.70 -24.06
CA ALA A 124 -15.99 7.02 -23.46
C ALA A 124 -14.67 7.72 -23.08
N ILE A 125 -13.57 6.98 -22.89
CA ILE A 125 -12.25 7.56 -22.58
C ILE A 125 -11.42 7.84 -23.84
N GLN A 126 -11.71 7.20 -24.99
CA GLN A 126 -10.93 7.40 -26.22
C GLN A 126 -10.78 8.86 -26.66
N PRO A 127 -11.82 9.73 -26.61
CA PRO A 127 -11.67 11.11 -27.03
C PRO A 127 -11.09 12.01 -25.93
N GLU A 128 -10.81 11.49 -24.73
CA GLU A 128 -10.36 12.30 -23.60
C GLU A 128 -8.84 12.51 -23.60
N ASP A 129 -8.41 13.68 -23.11
CA ASP A 129 -7.02 13.93 -22.77
C ASP A 129 -6.66 13.19 -21.47
N VAL A 130 -6.09 12.00 -21.60
CA VAL A 130 -5.71 11.15 -20.46
C VAL A 130 -4.61 11.77 -19.59
N THR A 131 -3.91 12.82 -20.05
CA THR A 131 -2.95 13.55 -19.21
C THR A 131 -3.64 14.34 -18.09
N ARG A 132 -4.97 14.50 -18.19
CA ARG A 132 -5.84 15.17 -17.21
C ARG A 132 -6.47 14.20 -16.21
N PHE A 133 -6.18 12.91 -16.30
CA PHE A 133 -6.76 11.92 -15.41
C PHE A 133 -6.03 11.91 -14.07
N VAL A 134 -6.82 11.90 -13.00
CA VAL A 134 -6.36 11.88 -11.61
C VAL A 134 -7.02 10.68 -10.94
N PHE A 135 -6.30 9.57 -10.83
CA PHE A 135 -6.81 8.35 -10.20
C PHE A 135 -6.71 8.47 -8.69
N VAL A 136 -7.81 8.23 -7.99
CA VAL A 136 -7.87 8.34 -6.53
C VAL A 136 -8.41 7.04 -5.97
N ASP A 137 -7.73 6.56 -4.93
CA ASP A 137 -8.07 5.31 -4.26
C ASP A 137 -7.44 5.28 -2.86
N GLU A 138 -7.84 4.29 -2.06
CA GLU A 138 -7.28 4.03 -0.74
C GLU A 138 -6.45 2.76 -0.67
N THR A 139 -5.57 2.71 0.33
CA THR A 139 -4.86 1.48 0.63
C THR A 139 -4.55 1.32 2.10
N SER A 140 -4.73 0.09 2.60
CA SER A 140 -4.47 -0.23 3.99
C SER A 140 -3.01 -0.63 4.23
N ILE A 141 -2.38 -0.01 5.24
CA ILE A 141 -0.98 -0.17 5.64
C ILE A 141 -0.92 -0.56 7.12
N ASN A 142 0.08 -1.34 7.53
CA ASN A 142 0.24 -1.72 8.93
C ASN A 142 1.72 -1.78 9.38
N LEU A 143 1.94 -1.69 10.70
CA LEU A 143 3.28 -1.65 11.30
C LEU A 143 4.05 -2.98 11.21
N THR A 144 3.36 -4.08 10.87
CA THR A 144 3.98 -5.41 10.70
C THR A 144 4.61 -5.62 9.33
N TYR A 145 4.55 -4.63 8.43
CA TYR A 145 5.11 -4.76 7.09
C TYR A 145 6.59 -5.18 7.12
N CYS A 146 6.87 -6.29 6.45
CA CYS A 146 8.19 -6.81 6.17
C CYS A 146 8.19 -7.50 4.81
N ARG A 147 9.37 -7.64 4.21
CA ARG A 147 9.53 -8.47 3.00
C ARG A 147 9.20 -9.92 3.34
N ARG A 148 8.39 -10.57 2.51
CA ARG A 148 8.03 -12.00 2.66
C ARG A 148 9.17 -12.95 2.33
N TYR A 149 10.12 -12.48 1.51
CA TYR A 149 11.25 -13.25 1.05
C TYR A 149 12.52 -12.40 1.16
N GLY A 150 13.63 -13.08 1.45
CA GLY A 150 14.97 -12.52 1.41
C GLY A 150 15.95 -13.58 0.94
N ARG A 151 17.25 -13.27 1.02
CA ARG A 151 18.32 -14.17 0.58
C ARG A 151 19.16 -14.57 1.79
N ALA A 152 19.47 -15.86 1.88
CA ALA A 152 20.40 -16.44 2.84
C ALA A 152 21.27 -17.49 2.13
N PRO A 153 22.46 -17.83 2.65
CA PRO A 153 23.24 -18.94 2.15
C PRO A 153 22.44 -20.25 2.07
N ALA A 154 22.80 -21.13 1.14
CA ALA A 154 22.11 -22.40 0.96
C ALA A 154 22.12 -23.22 2.26
N GLY A 155 20.93 -23.71 2.67
CA GLY A 155 20.74 -24.49 3.90
C GLY A 155 20.51 -23.65 5.17
N GLN A 156 20.56 -22.31 5.09
CA GLN A 156 20.30 -21.43 6.22
C GLN A 156 18.91 -20.80 6.14
N ARG A 157 18.27 -20.61 7.31
CA ARG A 157 17.02 -19.84 7.43
C ARG A 157 17.36 -18.36 7.56
N LEU A 158 16.49 -17.52 7.00
CA LEU A 158 16.55 -16.07 7.20
C LEU A 158 15.57 -15.71 8.33
N ASP A 159 16.10 -15.36 9.49
CA ASP A 159 15.30 -14.97 10.64
C ASP A 159 15.09 -13.46 10.67
N GLN A 160 13.87 -13.02 10.99
CA GLN A 160 13.55 -11.61 11.16
C GLN A 160 12.48 -11.43 12.24
N ALA A 161 12.76 -10.59 13.24
CA ALA A 161 11.77 -10.16 14.21
C ALA A 161 10.80 -9.11 13.60
N VAL A 162 9.52 -9.27 13.89
CA VAL A 162 8.45 -8.30 13.60
C VAL A 162 7.56 -8.17 14.84
N PRO A 163 6.89 -7.02 15.05
CA PRO A 163 5.92 -6.90 16.13
C PRO A 163 4.87 -8.02 16.04
N LEU A 164 4.51 -8.61 17.17
CA LEU A 164 3.43 -9.61 17.22
C LEU A 164 2.07 -8.98 16.90
N HIS A 165 1.89 -7.70 17.26
CA HIS A 165 0.68 -6.94 17.02
C HIS A 165 1.00 -5.66 16.26
N SER A 166 0.28 -5.41 15.16
CA SER A 166 0.46 -4.22 14.32
C SER A 166 -0.25 -2.97 14.86
N GLY A 167 -1.10 -3.12 15.89
CA GLY A 167 -2.15 -2.15 16.17
C GLY A 167 -3.15 -2.03 15.01
N PRO A 168 -4.02 -1.01 15.01
CA PRO A 168 -4.94 -0.77 13.91
C PRO A 168 -4.20 -0.44 12.60
N ASN A 169 -4.81 -0.76 11.47
CA ASN A 169 -4.26 -0.35 10.17
C ASN A 169 -4.27 1.19 10.04
N VAL A 170 -3.44 1.70 9.15
CA VAL A 170 -3.54 3.06 8.61
C VAL A 170 -4.17 2.94 7.23
N THR A 171 -5.22 3.71 6.97
CA THR A 171 -5.73 3.89 5.61
C THR A 171 -5.02 5.09 4.99
N LEU A 172 -4.42 4.87 3.83
CA LEU A 172 -3.79 5.91 3.02
C LEU A 172 -4.67 6.21 1.82
N LEU A 173 -5.19 7.43 1.73
CA LEU A 173 -5.79 8.00 0.52
C LEU A 173 -4.70 8.70 -0.28
N ALA A 174 -4.74 8.54 -1.59
CA ALA A 174 -3.77 9.17 -2.49
C ALA A 174 -4.37 9.44 -3.87
N ALA A 175 -3.70 10.29 -4.63
CA ALA A 175 -3.99 10.53 -6.03
C ALA A 175 -2.75 10.23 -6.90
N LEU A 176 -2.97 9.56 -8.03
CA LEU A 176 -1.96 9.34 -9.06
C LEU A 176 -2.31 10.14 -10.30
N THR A 177 -1.37 10.98 -10.73
CA THR A 177 -1.39 11.69 -12.01
C THR A 177 -0.23 11.19 -12.88
N PRO A 178 -0.16 11.60 -14.17
CA PRO A 178 1.01 11.30 -15.01
C PRO A 178 2.34 11.83 -14.42
N ASP A 179 2.27 12.85 -13.56
CA ASP A 179 3.45 13.46 -12.92
C ASP A 179 3.95 12.68 -11.69
N GLY A 180 3.14 11.77 -11.13
CA GLY A 180 3.50 10.97 -9.96
C GLY A 180 2.37 10.80 -8.94
N LEU A 181 2.73 10.17 -7.80
CA LEU A 181 1.82 9.95 -6.68
C LEU A 181 1.86 11.15 -5.72
N GLY A 182 0.70 11.69 -5.39
CA GLY A 182 0.57 12.88 -4.55
C GLY A 182 -0.74 12.92 -3.77
N ALA A 183 -1.07 14.10 -3.24
CA ALA A 183 -2.26 14.35 -2.41
C ALA A 183 -2.46 13.24 -1.37
N LEU A 184 -1.48 13.03 -0.48
CA LEU A 184 -1.53 11.93 0.48
C LEU A 184 -2.32 12.34 1.73
N LEU A 185 -3.20 11.46 2.20
CA LEU A 185 -3.86 11.58 3.50
C LEU A 185 -3.82 10.24 4.23
N SER A 186 -3.20 10.22 5.41
CA SER A 186 -3.17 9.03 6.28
C SER A 186 -4.19 9.17 7.41
N VAL A 187 -5.02 8.15 7.59
CA VAL A 187 -6.06 8.10 8.61
C VAL A 187 -5.85 6.87 9.48
N ASN A 188 -5.92 7.06 10.79
CA ASN A 188 -5.76 5.96 11.74
C ASN A 188 -7.02 5.09 11.82
N GLY A 189 -6.83 3.78 11.81
CA GLY A 189 -7.93 2.82 11.86
C GLY A 189 -8.38 2.32 10.50
N ALA A 190 -9.25 1.30 10.52
CA ALA A 190 -10.05 0.99 9.35
C ALA A 190 -11.16 2.04 9.26
N VAL A 191 -11.22 2.72 8.12
CA VAL A 191 -12.30 3.67 7.85
C VAL A 191 -13.53 2.83 7.50
N ASN A 192 -14.46 2.68 8.46
CA ASN A 192 -15.62 1.81 8.33
C ASN A 192 -16.91 2.64 8.15
N GLY A 193 -17.78 2.22 7.22
CA GLY A 193 -19.13 2.75 7.09
C GLY A 193 -19.20 4.22 6.63
N ALA A 194 -20.15 4.99 7.19
CA ALA A 194 -20.39 6.40 6.84
C ALA A 194 -19.19 7.32 7.12
N VAL A 195 -18.34 6.96 8.08
CA VAL A 195 -17.08 7.67 8.38
C VAL A 195 -16.14 7.67 7.17
N ASN A 196 -16.27 6.70 6.25
CA ASN A 196 -15.52 6.70 5.00
C ASN A 196 -15.98 7.80 4.05
N GLY A 197 -17.29 8.06 4.01
CA GLY A 197 -17.83 9.05 3.09
C GLY A 197 -17.39 10.48 3.43
N ASP A 198 -17.48 10.85 4.71
CA ASP A 198 -17.12 12.20 5.17
C ASP A 198 -15.61 12.46 5.05
N VAL A 199 -14.79 11.48 5.46
CA VAL A 199 -13.33 11.57 5.32
C VAL A 199 -12.91 11.64 3.85
N PHE A 200 -13.57 10.87 2.98
CA PHE A 200 -13.29 10.89 1.55
C PHE A 200 -13.74 12.19 0.89
N ALA A 201 -14.93 12.70 1.23
CA ALA A 201 -15.41 13.99 0.74
C ALA A 201 -14.48 15.14 1.17
N ALA A 202 -14.07 15.15 2.43
CA ALA A 202 -13.13 16.14 2.94
C ALA A 202 -11.73 15.96 2.32
N TYR A 203 -11.29 14.74 2.03
CA TYR A 203 -10.08 14.49 1.25
C TYR A 203 -10.18 15.12 -0.15
N LEU A 204 -11.28 14.90 -0.87
CA LEU A 204 -11.49 15.49 -2.19
C LEU A 204 -11.52 17.02 -2.13
N ASP A 205 -12.18 17.62 -1.13
CA ASP A 205 -12.29 19.08 -1.05
C ASP A 205 -11.01 19.75 -0.54
N GLN A 206 -10.41 19.21 0.52
CA GLN A 206 -9.37 19.91 1.29
C GLN A 206 -7.94 19.47 0.91
N VAL A 207 -7.76 18.25 0.40
CA VAL A 207 -6.44 17.71 0.04
C VAL A 207 -6.25 17.71 -1.47
N LEU A 208 -7.16 17.05 -2.20
CA LEU A 208 -7.04 16.89 -3.64
C LEU A 208 -7.44 18.16 -4.38
N GLY A 209 -8.58 18.76 -4.00
CA GLY A 209 -9.19 19.92 -4.65
C GLY A 209 -8.21 21.05 -4.96
N PRO A 210 -7.39 21.50 -3.99
CA PRO A 210 -6.40 22.55 -4.22
C PRO A 210 -5.32 22.23 -5.26
N THR A 211 -5.13 20.95 -5.60
CA THR A 211 -4.16 20.48 -6.60
C THR A 211 -4.77 20.29 -7.99
N LEU A 212 -6.11 20.30 -8.11
CA LEU A 212 -6.81 20.09 -9.37
C LEU A 212 -6.73 21.34 -10.26
N ARG A 213 -6.77 21.10 -11.58
CA ARG A 213 -6.86 22.13 -12.60
C ARG A 213 -8.21 22.02 -13.32
N PRO A 214 -8.77 23.13 -13.83
CA PRO A 214 -9.93 23.07 -14.68
C PRO A 214 -9.73 22.10 -15.86
N GLY A 215 -10.71 21.21 -16.06
CA GLY A 215 -10.66 20.15 -17.07
C GLY A 215 -10.11 18.81 -16.58
N ASP A 216 -9.52 18.73 -15.38
CA ASP A 216 -9.07 17.46 -14.80
C ASP A 216 -10.25 16.49 -14.59
N VAL A 217 -9.98 15.20 -14.73
CA VAL A 217 -10.94 14.10 -14.57
C VAL A 217 -10.52 13.27 -13.36
N VAL A 218 -11.26 13.39 -12.26
CA VAL A 218 -11.04 12.57 -11.07
C VAL A 218 -11.68 11.21 -11.30
N VAL A 219 -10.87 10.15 -11.28
CA VAL A 219 -11.31 8.78 -11.54
C VAL A 219 -11.31 7.96 -10.26
N LEU A 220 -12.47 7.43 -9.87
CA LEU A 220 -12.69 6.61 -8.67
C LEU A 220 -13.11 5.18 -9.01
N ASP A 221 -12.84 4.22 -8.13
CA ASP A 221 -13.48 2.90 -8.23
C ASP A 221 -14.99 2.98 -7.94
N ASN A 222 -15.74 2.00 -8.43
CA ASN A 222 -17.20 1.93 -8.36
C ASN A 222 -17.74 1.39 -7.02
N LEU A 223 -16.91 1.32 -5.99
CA LEU A 223 -17.31 0.84 -4.68
C LEU A 223 -18.32 1.79 -4.04
N SER A 224 -19.23 1.24 -3.24
CA SER A 224 -20.29 2.00 -2.57
C SER A 224 -19.75 3.10 -1.66
N VAL A 225 -18.55 2.93 -1.10
CA VAL A 225 -17.86 3.93 -0.28
C VAL A 225 -17.48 5.20 -1.06
N HIS A 226 -17.37 5.12 -2.38
CA HIS A 226 -17.11 6.25 -3.26
C HIS A 226 -18.38 6.87 -3.83
N LYS A 227 -19.57 6.39 -3.43
CA LYS A 227 -20.87 6.91 -3.87
C LYS A 227 -21.52 7.74 -2.77
N VAL A 228 -20.74 8.65 -2.21
CA VAL A 228 -21.23 9.66 -1.29
C VAL A 228 -21.93 10.73 -2.10
N ASP A 229 -23.09 11.18 -1.63
CA ASP A 229 -23.77 12.29 -2.28
C ASP A 229 -22.91 13.56 -2.21
N GLY A 230 -22.83 14.30 -3.33
CA GLY A 230 -22.12 15.59 -3.39
C GLY A 230 -20.64 15.55 -3.78
N LEU A 231 -20.02 14.38 -4.02
CA LEU A 231 -18.63 14.33 -4.51
C LEU A 231 -18.45 15.03 -5.88
N ASP A 232 -19.46 14.92 -6.74
CA ASP A 232 -19.52 15.64 -8.03
C ASP A 232 -19.41 17.16 -7.83
N ASP A 233 -20.13 17.71 -6.86
CA ASP A 233 -20.15 19.15 -6.60
C ASP A 233 -18.84 19.62 -6.00
N ILE A 234 -18.21 18.79 -5.16
CA ILE A 234 -16.88 19.05 -4.61
C ILE A 234 -15.84 19.18 -5.72
N VAL A 235 -15.76 18.25 -6.67
CA VAL A 235 -14.76 18.34 -7.76
C VAL A 235 -15.10 19.45 -8.75
N ARG A 236 -16.40 19.70 -9.00
CA ARG A 236 -16.86 20.81 -9.88
C ARG A 236 -16.48 22.18 -9.37
N LYS A 237 -16.40 22.38 -8.04
CA LYS A 237 -15.89 23.62 -7.41
C LYS A 237 -14.49 24.00 -7.93
N TYR A 238 -13.68 23.01 -8.31
CA TYR A 238 -12.32 23.20 -8.85
C TYR A 238 -12.25 23.14 -10.38
N GLY A 239 -13.40 23.10 -11.07
CA GLY A 239 -13.48 22.98 -12.53
C GLY A 239 -13.15 21.58 -13.07
N ALA A 240 -13.10 20.57 -12.20
CA ALA A 240 -12.89 19.18 -12.56
C ALA A 240 -14.22 18.42 -12.70
N ARG A 241 -14.17 17.19 -13.21
CA ARG A 241 -15.33 16.28 -13.27
C ARG A 241 -15.00 14.92 -12.70
N LEU A 242 -16.00 14.25 -12.15
CA LEU A 242 -15.88 12.90 -11.62
C LEU A 242 -16.18 11.85 -12.70
N ARG A 243 -15.47 10.74 -12.66
CA ARG A 243 -15.76 9.53 -13.44
C ARG A 243 -15.51 8.29 -12.59
N TYR A 244 -16.39 7.31 -12.71
CA TYR A 244 -16.25 6.03 -12.03
C TYR A 244 -15.75 4.95 -12.98
N LEU A 245 -14.88 4.08 -12.47
CA LEU A 245 -14.48 2.88 -13.18
C LEU A 245 -15.67 1.90 -13.33
N PRO A 246 -15.65 1.04 -14.35
CA PRO A 246 -16.59 -0.06 -14.43
C PRO A 246 -16.37 -1.04 -13.27
N PRO A 247 -17.41 -1.72 -12.75
CA PRO A 247 -17.27 -2.67 -11.65
C PRO A 247 -16.21 -3.75 -11.94
N TYR A 248 -15.50 -4.19 -10.90
CA TYR A 248 -14.49 -5.26 -10.97
C TYR A 248 -13.38 -4.99 -12.00
N SER A 249 -12.96 -3.74 -12.14
CA SER A 249 -11.98 -3.30 -13.16
C SER A 249 -10.71 -2.67 -12.58
N PRO A 250 -10.01 -3.34 -11.63
CA PRO A 250 -8.76 -2.81 -11.07
C PRO A 250 -7.64 -2.73 -12.12
N ASP A 251 -7.75 -3.46 -13.23
CA ASP A 251 -6.84 -3.37 -14.37
C ASP A 251 -6.93 -2.04 -15.14
N PHE A 252 -8.01 -1.27 -14.92
CA PHE A 252 -8.15 0.09 -15.44
C PHE A 252 -7.75 1.16 -14.40
N ASN A 253 -7.16 0.75 -13.26
CA ASN A 253 -6.77 1.66 -12.18
C ASN A 253 -5.24 1.69 -11.97
N PRO A 254 -4.49 2.63 -12.57
CA PRO A 254 -3.03 2.70 -12.46
C PRO A 254 -2.52 2.88 -11.02
N ILE A 255 -3.31 3.48 -10.12
CA ILE A 255 -2.89 3.71 -8.72
C ILE A 255 -2.66 2.41 -7.95
N GLU A 256 -3.29 1.30 -8.36
CA GLU A 256 -3.05 -0.02 -7.76
C GLU A 256 -1.60 -0.49 -7.97
N LEU A 257 -1.01 -0.15 -9.12
CA LEU A 257 0.41 -0.42 -9.41
C LEU A 257 1.32 0.49 -8.58
N ALA A 258 0.94 1.76 -8.40
CA ALA A 258 1.63 2.68 -7.51
C ALA A 258 1.62 2.20 -6.06
N PHE A 259 0.47 1.75 -5.55
CA PHE A 259 0.35 1.16 -4.22
C PHE A 259 1.15 -0.13 -4.06
N SER A 260 1.22 -0.96 -5.10
CA SER A 260 2.08 -2.14 -5.10
C SER A 260 3.57 -1.77 -4.92
N LYS A 261 4.05 -0.75 -5.64
CA LYS A 261 5.42 -0.22 -5.49
C LYS A 261 5.63 0.40 -4.11
N LEU A 262 4.74 1.29 -3.68
CA LEU A 262 4.76 1.96 -2.37
C LEU A 262 4.83 0.95 -1.23
N LYS A 263 3.94 -0.05 -1.21
CA LYS A 263 3.94 -1.06 -0.16
C LYS A 263 5.20 -1.95 -0.20
N THR A 264 5.82 -2.14 -1.37
CA THR A 264 7.11 -2.84 -1.47
C THR A 264 8.22 -2.05 -0.80
N TRP A 265 8.24 -0.73 -0.96
CA TRP A 265 9.14 0.17 -0.25
C TRP A 265 8.92 0.13 1.26
N LEU A 266 7.66 0.27 1.71
CA LEU A 266 7.33 0.23 3.15
C LEU A 266 7.75 -1.07 3.83
N ARG A 267 7.61 -2.21 3.14
CA ARG A 267 8.10 -3.52 3.63
C ARG A 267 9.62 -3.59 3.76
N THR A 268 10.34 -2.73 3.04
CA THR A 268 11.79 -2.57 3.13
C THR A 268 12.17 -1.64 4.27
N ALA A 269 11.44 -0.52 4.43
CA ALA A 269 11.67 0.47 5.48
C ALA A 269 11.45 -0.09 6.90
N LYS A 270 10.55 -1.07 7.07
CA LYS A 270 10.30 -1.74 8.35
C LYS A 270 9.94 -0.77 9.49
N ALA A 271 9.20 0.30 9.18
CA ALA A 271 8.74 1.26 10.19
C ALA A 271 7.91 0.56 11.29
N ARG A 272 8.28 0.76 12.56
CA ARG A 272 7.67 0.11 13.73
C ARG A 272 6.91 1.06 14.65
N THR A 273 6.94 2.36 14.35
CA THR A 273 6.15 3.39 15.02
C THR A 273 5.31 4.13 13.98
N ARG A 274 4.33 4.91 14.43
CA ARG A 274 3.47 5.71 13.53
C ARG A 274 4.27 6.81 12.84
N ASP A 275 5.04 7.56 13.60
CA ASP A 275 5.88 8.65 13.07
C ASP A 275 6.83 8.14 11.97
N LEU A 276 7.51 7.01 12.22
CA LEU A 276 8.38 6.40 11.21
C LEU A 276 7.61 5.85 10.01
N LEU A 277 6.36 5.44 10.19
CA LEU A 277 5.53 4.98 9.08
C LEU A 277 5.12 6.15 8.19
N GLU A 278 4.78 7.29 8.76
CA GLU A 278 4.47 8.51 8.01
C GLU A 278 5.68 9.02 7.22
N GLU A 279 6.86 9.06 7.84
CA GLU A 279 8.11 9.37 7.15
C GLU A 279 8.38 8.38 6.01
N ALA A 280 8.16 7.08 6.24
CA ALA A 280 8.33 6.06 5.22
C ALA A 280 7.32 6.18 4.08
N ILE A 281 6.07 6.58 4.35
CA ILE A 281 5.04 6.84 3.33
C ILE A 281 5.47 8.01 2.44
N ARG A 282 5.97 9.10 3.03
CA ARG A 282 6.49 10.25 2.27
C ARG A 282 7.63 9.84 1.35
N ALA A 283 8.64 9.16 1.90
CA ALA A 283 9.77 8.68 1.12
C ALA A 283 9.35 7.67 0.04
N ALA A 284 8.34 6.84 0.30
CA ALA A 284 7.80 5.90 -0.67
C ALA A 284 7.09 6.60 -1.83
N ALA A 285 6.37 7.69 -1.57
CA ALA A 285 5.68 8.47 -2.60
C ALA A 285 6.69 9.21 -3.50
N GLU A 286 7.74 9.79 -2.93
CA GLU A 286 8.85 10.39 -3.70
C GLU A 286 9.60 9.36 -4.57
N TRP A 287 9.54 8.08 -4.19
CA TRP A 287 10.12 6.98 -4.98
C TRP A 287 9.27 6.57 -6.19
N VAL A 288 8.04 7.06 -6.28
CA VAL A 288 7.21 6.96 -7.50
C VAL A 288 7.60 8.10 -8.43
N THR A 289 8.33 7.75 -9.50
CA THR A 289 8.75 8.72 -10.50
C THR A 289 7.64 9.00 -11.51
N GLU A 290 7.74 10.13 -12.21
CA GLU A 290 6.89 10.44 -13.37
C GLU A 290 6.93 9.31 -14.42
N GLN A 291 8.11 8.75 -14.69
CA GLN A 291 8.22 7.64 -15.64
C GLN A 291 7.50 6.38 -15.15
N ASP A 292 7.51 6.08 -13.85
CA ASP A 292 6.72 4.97 -13.31
C ASP A 292 5.23 5.21 -13.53
N ALA A 293 4.75 6.42 -13.23
CA ALA A 293 3.35 6.80 -13.37
C ALA A 293 2.90 6.68 -14.83
N LYS A 294 3.64 7.26 -15.78
CA LYS A 294 3.35 7.16 -17.22
C LYS A 294 3.31 5.71 -17.70
N ASN A 295 4.30 4.89 -17.30
CA ASN A 295 4.32 3.47 -17.66
C ASN A 295 3.10 2.70 -17.12
N TRP A 296 2.58 3.07 -15.95
CA TRP A 296 1.38 2.44 -15.38
C TRP A 296 0.09 2.92 -16.05
N PHE A 297 0.02 4.20 -16.40
CA PHE A 297 -1.05 4.73 -17.25
C PHE A 297 -1.10 3.95 -18.57
N ASP A 298 0.03 3.85 -19.27
CA ASP A 298 0.17 3.07 -20.50
C ASP A 298 -0.23 1.61 -20.32
N HIS A 299 0.22 0.97 -19.23
CA HIS A 299 -0.11 -0.42 -18.91
C HIS A 299 -1.62 -0.65 -18.76
N CYS A 300 -2.35 0.34 -18.23
CA CYS A 300 -3.80 0.30 -18.07
C CYS A 300 -4.58 0.79 -19.30
N GLY A 301 -3.89 1.15 -20.40
CA GLY A 301 -4.49 1.61 -21.64
C GLY A 301 -4.70 3.12 -21.76
N TYR A 302 -4.10 3.91 -20.87
CA TYR A 302 -4.12 5.38 -20.91
C TYR A 302 -2.80 5.89 -21.48
N HIS A 303 -2.77 6.16 -22.78
CA HIS A 303 -1.53 6.55 -23.46
C HIS A 303 -1.16 8.02 -23.23
N VAL A 304 -0.24 8.26 -22.31
CA VAL A 304 0.29 9.57 -21.95
C VAL A 304 1.63 9.79 -22.66
N GLN A 305 1.59 10.49 -23.80
CA GLN A 305 2.79 10.83 -24.59
C GLN A 305 3.71 11.83 -23.88
#